data_AF-A0A967NW80-F1
#
_entry.id   AF-A0A967NW80-F1
#
_cell.length_a   1.000
_cell.length_b   1.000
_cell.length_c   1.000
_cell.angle_alpha   90.00
_cell.angle_beta   90.00
_cell.angle_gamma   90.00
#
_symmetry.space_group_name_H-M   'P 1'
#
loop_
_entity.id
_entity.type
_entity.pdbx_description
1 polymer ?
#
loop_
_entity_poly.entity_id
_entity_poly.type
_entity_poly.pdbx_seq_one_letter_code
_entity_poly.pdbx_strand_id
1 'polypeptide(L)' 'EVDIFAEQDDNHILVRIVDSGTGIKPADQALIFEPFKRIKHNSEYVDGTGIGLNISQRLAELMGGKISFTS' A
#
# COMPACT_ATOMS: atom_id res chain seq x y z
N GLU A 1 8.28 2.62 -13.16
CA GLU A 1 9.10 1.43 -12.84
C GLU A 1 8.68 0.92 -11.48
N VAL A 2 8.75 -0.38 -11.25
CA VAL A 2 8.35 -1.02 -9.98
C VAL A 2 9.41 -2.04 -9.60
N ASP A 3 10.01 -1.85 -8.43
CA ASP A 3 10.98 -2.75 -7.83
C ASP A 3 10.34 -3.53 -6.67
N ILE A 4 10.71 -4.81 -6.57
CA ILE A 4 10.24 -5.70 -5.51
C ILE A 4 11.46 -6.30 -4.81
N PHE A 5 11.51 -6.11 -3.49
CA PHE A 5 12.54 -6.65 -2.62
C PHE A 5 11.91 -7.62 -1.61
N ALA A 6 12.65 -8.65 -1.24
CA ALA A 6 12.29 -9.56 -0.17
C ALA A 6 13.53 -9.84 0.68
N GLU A 7 13.39 -9.65 1.99
CA GLU A 7 14.39 -9.95 2.99
C GLU A 7 13.76 -10.87 4.04
N GLN A 8 14.53 -11.80 4.58
CA GLN A 8 14.05 -12.75 5.58
C GLN A 8 14.98 -12.74 6.79
N ASP A 9 14.38 -12.69 7.98
CA ASP A 9 15.03 -13.04 9.24
C ASP A 9 14.46 -14.36 9.78
N ASP A 10 14.88 -14.76 10.99
CA ASP A 10 14.47 -16.02 11.60
C ASP A 10 12.95 -16.15 11.83
N ASN A 11 12.22 -15.02 11.89
CA ASN A 11 10.82 -14.97 12.28
C ASN A 11 9.89 -14.38 11.20
N HIS A 12 10.39 -13.55 10.29
CA HIS A 12 9.58 -12.79 9.36
C HIS A 12 10.21 -12.69 7.97
N ILE A 13 9.35 -12.45 6.97
CA ILE A 13 9.74 -12.02 5.63
C ILE A 13 9.25 -10.58 5.44
N LEU A 14 10.16 -9.66 5.18
CA LEU A 14 9.88 -8.29 4.78
C LEU A 14 9.80 -8.22 3.25
N VAL A 15 8.61 -7.96 2.73
CA VAL A 15 8.41 -7.67 1.30
C VAL A 15 8.25 -6.16 1.12
N ARG A 16 9.08 -5.55 0.28
CA ARG A 16 9.01 -4.12 -0.05
C ARG A 16 8.70 -3.95 -1.53
N ILE A 17 7.67 -3.16 -1.82
CA ILE A 17 7.29 -2.74 -3.17
C ILE A 17 7.62 -1.26 -3.27
N VAL A 18 8.44 -0.89 -4.25
CA VAL A 18 8.86 0.50 -4.49
C VAL A 18 8.47 0.87 -5.92
N ASP A 19 7.71 1.95 -6.07
CA ASP A 19 7.35 2.49 -7.38
C ASP A 19 7.97 3.87 -7.60
N SER A 20 8.23 4.20 -8.87
CA SER A 20 8.76 5.50 -9.29
C SER A 20 7.66 6.53 -9.59
N GLY A 21 6.44 6.33 -9.08
CA GLY A 21 5.30 7.19 -9.32
C GLY A 21 5.39 8.52 -8.56
N THR A 22 4.32 9.32 -8.67
CA THR A 22 4.26 10.67 -8.07
C THR A 22 4.15 10.67 -6.54
N GLY A 23 4.08 9.49 -5.91
CA GLY A 23 3.86 9.34 -4.47
C GLY A 23 2.50 9.82 -4.00
N ILE A 24 2.35 9.95 -2.68
CA ILE A 24 1.10 10.34 -2.00
C ILE A 24 1.36 11.51 -1.07
N LYS A 25 0.53 12.57 -1.19
CA LYS A 25 0.63 13.77 -0.34
C LYS A 25 0.50 13.38 1.13
N PRO A 26 1.30 13.99 2.05
CA PRO A 26 1.27 13.65 3.48
C PRO A 26 -0.13 13.66 4.11
N ALA A 27 -0.97 14.63 3.73
CA ALA A 27 -2.35 14.76 4.22
C ALA A 27 -3.26 13.57 3.84
N ASP A 28 -2.94 12.88 2.74
CA ASP A 28 -3.75 11.78 2.24
C ASP A 28 -3.18 10.40 2.63
N GLN A 29 -1.94 10.33 3.14
CA GLN A 29 -1.27 9.05 3.46
C GLN A 29 -2.02 8.23 4.51
N ALA A 30 -2.68 8.88 5.48
CA ALA A 30 -3.47 8.18 6.49
C ALA A 30 -4.72 7.49 5.90
N LEU A 31 -5.20 7.96 4.74
CA LEU A 31 -6.46 7.51 4.13
C LEU A 31 -6.28 6.30 3.20
N ILE A 32 -5.04 5.91 2.87
CA ILE A 32 -4.76 4.88 1.85
C ILE A 32 -5.26 3.49 2.25
N PHE A 33 -5.42 3.24 3.55
CA PHE A 33 -5.92 1.97 4.09
C PHE A 33 -7.42 1.98 4.37
N GLU A 34 -8.09 3.13 4.23
CA GLU A 34 -9.54 3.22 4.39
C GLU A 34 -10.26 2.58 3.19
N PRO A 35 -11.28 1.73 3.43
CA PRO A 35 -12.00 1.09 2.34
C PRO A 35 -12.76 2.12 1.50
N PHE A 36 -12.78 1.92 0.19
CA PHE A 36 -13.42 2.80 -0.79
C PHE A 36 -12.81 4.21 -0.91
N LYS A 37 -11.73 4.51 -0.19
CA LYS A 37 -10.99 5.76 -0.37
C LYS A 37 -10.12 5.69 -1.61
N ARG A 38 -10.20 6.75 -2.40
CA ARG A 38 -9.38 6.96 -3.59
C ARG A 38 -8.80 8.36 -3.52
N ILE A 39 -7.48 8.45 -3.51
CA ILE A 39 -6.77 9.73 -3.54
C ILE A 39 -6.76 10.16 -5.00
N LYS A 40 -7.53 11.21 -5.32
CA LYS A 40 -7.61 11.75 -6.68
C LYS A 40 -6.34 12.55 -6.96
N HIS A 41 -5.43 11.99 -7.74
CA HIS A 41 -4.39 12.77 -8.41
C HIS A 41 -4.82 12.98 -9.87
N ASN A 42 -4.97 14.24 -10.26
CA ASN A 42 -5.19 14.76 -11.61
C ASN A 42 -5.86 13.82 -12.64
N SER A 43 -7.15 14.05 -12.92
CA SER A 43 -7.91 13.70 -14.15
C SER A 43 -7.88 12.27 -14.73
N GLU A 44 -6.98 11.39 -14.33
CA GLU A 44 -6.95 10.01 -14.79
C GLU A 44 -7.87 9.17 -13.93
N TYR A 45 -8.99 8.79 -14.54
CA TYR A 45 -9.92 7.85 -13.96
C TYR A 45 -9.30 6.46 -13.96
N VAL A 46 -8.52 6.14 -12.93
CA VAL A 46 -8.03 4.77 -12.72
C VAL A 46 -9.21 3.89 -12.34
N ASP A 47 -9.40 2.75 -13.01
CA ASP A 47 -10.53 1.88 -12.71
C ASP A 47 -10.31 1.14 -11.37
N GLY A 48 -11.39 0.88 -10.63
CA GLY A 48 -11.32 0.14 -9.35
C GLY A 48 -12.05 0.79 -8.16
N THR A 49 -12.33 -0.05 -7.16
CA THR A 49 -13.19 0.28 -6.01
C THR A 49 -12.45 0.88 -4.81
N GLY A 50 -11.11 0.90 -4.81
CA GLY A 50 -10.32 1.40 -3.68
C GLY A 50 -10.34 0.47 -2.45
N ILE A 51 -10.44 -0.84 -2.66
CA ILE A 51 -10.48 -1.84 -1.56
C ILE A 51 -9.16 -2.61 -1.37
N GLY A 52 -8.22 -2.51 -2.31
CA GLY A 52 -7.03 -3.37 -2.36
C GLY A 52 -6.17 -3.28 -1.10
N LEU A 53 -5.68 -2.09 -0.75
CA LEU A 53 -4.82 -1.88 0.42
C LEU A 53 -5.50 -2.23 1.74
N ASN A 54 -6.80 -1.95 1.87
CA ASN A 54 -7.57 -2.32 3.05
C ASN A 54 -7.61 -3.85 3.24
N ILE A 55 -7.90 -4.60 2.17
CA ILE A 55 -7.91 -6.06 2.21
C ILE A 55 -6.51 -6.60 2.51
N SER A 56 -5.48 -6.08 1.86
CA SER A 56 -4.09 -6.49 2.09
C SER A 56 -3.68 -6.28 3.54
N GLN A 57 -3.98 -5.11 4.13
CA GLN A 57 -3.68 -4.82 5.53
C GLN A 57 -4.39 -5.81 6.46
N ARG A 58 -5.68 -6.06 6.23
CA ARG A 58 -6.45 -7.01 7.03
C ARG A 58 -5.89 -8.44 6.95
N LEU A 59 -5.48 -8.88 5.76
CA LEU A 59 -4.89 -10.21 5.59
C LEU A 59 -3.53 -10.31 6.29
N ALA A 60 -2.68 -9.29 6.17
CA ALA A 60 -1.41 -9.26 6.88
C ALA A 60 -1.61 -9.33 8.40
N GLU A 61 -2.55 -8.57 8.97
CA GLU A 61 -2.89 -8.62 10.39
C GLU A 61 -3.40 -10.01 10.82
N LEU A 62 -4.27 -10.64 10.02
CA LEU A 62 -4.76 -12.00 10.28
C LEU A 62 -3.64 -13.05 10.24
N MET A 63 -2.59 -12.79 9.47
CA MET A 63 -1.38 -13.61 9.42
C MET A 63 -0.36 -13.28 10.53
N GLY A 64 -0.67 -12.34 11.42
CA GLY A 64 0.23 -11.89 12.48
C GLY A 64 1.33 -10.92 12.01
N GLY A 65 1.24 -10.43 10.77
CA GLY A 65 2.14 -9.47 10.18
C GLY A 65 1.60 -8.04 10.20
N LYS A 66 2.27 -7.16 9.43
CA LYS A 66 1.93 -5.75 9.31
C LYS A 66 2.22 -5.25 7.90
N ILE A 67 1.39 -4.35 7.39
CA ILE A 67 1.68 -3.53 6.20
C ILE A 67 1.87 -2.09 6.63
N SER A 68 2.88 -1.44 6.08
CA SER A 68 3.14 -0.01 6.25
C SER A 68 3.42 0.64 4.90
N PHE A 69 3.26 1.95 4.86
CA PHE A 69 3.52 2.77 3.67
C PHE A 69 4.46 3.91 4.01
N THR A 70 5.30 4.28 3.05
CA THR A 70 6.19 5.44 3.09
C THR A 70 6.28 6.03 1.69
N SER A 71 6.25 7.36 1.57
CA SER A 71 6.45 8.11 0.33
C SER A 71 7.15 9.43 0.61
#